data_AF-A0A9P5GGE1-F1
#
_entry.id   AF-A0A9P5GGE1-F1
#
_cell.length_a   1.000
_cell.length_b   1.000
_cell.length_c   1.000
_cell.angle_alpha   90.00
_cell.angle_beta   90.00
_cell.angle_gamma   90.00
#
_symmetry.space_group_name_H-M   'P 1'
#
loop_
_entity.id
_entity.type
_entity.pdbx_description
1 polymer ?
#
loop_
_entity_poly.entity_id
_entity_poly.type
_entity_poly.pdbx_seq_one_letter_code
_entity_poly.pdbx_strand_id
1 'polypeptide(L)'
;MVYAFILPTTSPLSFQSFISSTTHPSLPQSASTARHALRLALKAHKRLPRGPRQDAHLPTVLSALNEYIPFLFAISNGLNGRSVPTDTYPSAFQDGYTSGGTNLRTGETVDITIRAEIESAWRHTLSTSSALNFGSGGNKTSGNGIRTRNGRVSGRGIHFELAFTLTTLGYVLSRMARAGVVDVLYASSTPSTEVRTAAVQTATRYLLQASSVHNLLASSTTFAAATVSTVPDLEAGTQSALSSLAMAEATLLAVLKDDAYVAACIQSRNPNDKEWMVHAPSIPKVRALLFARLCVRAAEYAEQAAAGLGAVGSTSGRAGRVDEDLVRYTGVLARVARARACRFFGVDAELSGKVGEGIAWLRAARTPLGLRGAGSSQEDATGSGGSAKGGLSRLKREWTERREDRRVTKDAGGSRSEKGPLDAGDDAGRNEEGRVLAMLETKWVRMNDTMNTQPIPPSAPLLSNLPSGRDIHSPPAPYQPPSLDEDQLMRMRAPPDERDDVLFGSDDDSEDEAGQPDSRGPPGSFPDRSATASSVYY
;
A
#
# COMPACT_ATOMS: atom_id res chain seq x y z
N MET A 1 -1.96 -6.53 -6.34
CA MET A 1 -3.14 -5.65 -6.22
C MET A 1 -3.18 -5.00 -4.85
N VAL A 2 -2.02 -4.65 -4.29
CA VAL A 2 -1.89 -3.88 -3.05
C VAL A 2 -0.64 -3.03 -3.20
N TYR A 3 -0.72 -1.73 -2.91
CA TYR A 3 0.42 -0.82 -3.07
C TYR A 3 1.54 -1.12 -2.06
N ALA A 4 2.79 -1.07 -2.52
CA ALA A 4 3.97 -1.29 -1.70
C ALA A 4 4.48 0.03 -1.09
N PHE A 5 3.86 0.51 -0.02
CA PHE A 5 4.26 1.76 0.64
C PHE A 5 5.71 1.75 1.12
N ILE A 6 6.43 2.85 0.91
CA ILE A 6 7.71 3.08 1.56
C ILE A 6 7.44 3.48 3.01
N LEU A 7 8.15 2.87 3.96
CA LEU A 7 7.98 3.21 5.37
C LEU A 7 8.81 4.45 5.74
N PRO A 8 8.25 5.40 6.51
CA PRO A 8 8.98 6.58 6.97
C PRO A 8 10.07 6.20 7.97
N THR A 9 10.96 7.16 8.24
CA THR A 9 11.92 7.07 9.36
C THR A 9 11.81 8.32 10.19
N THR A 10 12.35 8.27 11.40
CA THR A 10 12.16 9.33 12.40
C THR A 10 13.45 9.67 13.12
N SER A 11 13.55 10.92 13.59
CA SER A 11 14.55 11.35 14.55
C SER A 11 14.39 10.66 15.91
N PRO A 12 15.44 10.72 16.75
CA PRO A 12 15.31 10.58 18.20
C PRO A 12 14.23 11.48 18.80
N LEU A 13 13.59 11.01 19.87
CA LEU A 13 12.63 11.76 20.69
C LEU A 13 12.68 11.19 22.12
N SER A 14 12.85 12.07 23.12
CA SER A 14 12.76 11.73 24.55
C SER A 14 11.59 12.49 25.15
N PHE A 15 10.55 11.81 25.63
CA PHE A 15 9.41 12.49 26.26
C PHE A 15 9.77 13.10 27.63
N GLN A 16 10.76 12.54 28.34
CA GLN A 16 11.19 13.06 29.65
C GLN A 16 11.70 14.51 29.60
N SER A 17 12.20 14.97 28.45
CA SER A 17 12.61 16.37 28.26
C SER A 17 11.44 17.34 28.04
N PHE A 18 10.27 16.84 27.66
CA PHE A 18 9.11 17.67 27.30
C PHE A 18 7.97 17.57 28.31
N ILE A 19 7.78 16.43 28.96
CA ILE A 19 6.65 16.16 29.85
C ILE A 19 7.09 15.47 31.14
N SER A 20 6.30 15.66 32.19
CA SER A 20 6.37 14.87 33.42
C SER A 20 4.98 14.47 33.87
N SER A 21 4.87 13.34 34.57
CA SER A 21 3.62 12.92 35.19
C SER A 21 3.81 12.79 36.70
N THR A 22 2.86 13.35 37.45
CA THR A 22 2.82 13.27 38.91
C THR A 22 2.25 11.93 39.37
N THR A 23 1.27 11.39 38.63
CA THR A 23 0.64 10.11 38.95
C THR A 23 1.39 8.92 38.38
N HIS A 24 2.04 9.07 37.22
CA HIS A 24 2.77 7.99 36.52
C HIS A 24 4.19 8.42 36.11
N PRO A 25 5.11 8.65 37.06
CA PRO A 25 6.43 9.24 36.79
C PRO A 25 7.27 8.54 35.70
N SER A 26 7.14 7.22 35.53
CA SER A 26 7.88 6.46 34.52
C SER A 26 7.18 6.36 33.15
N LEU A 27 5.97 6.91 33.00
CA LEU A 27 5.28 6.94 31.70
C LEU A 27 6.08 7.65 30.59
N PRO A 28 6.66 8.86 30.80
CA PRO A 28 7.49 9.49 29.79
C PRO A 28 8.74 8.67 29.42
N GLN A 29 9.34 7.96 30.38
CA GLN A 29 10.50 7.10 30.11
C GLN A 29 10.09 5.90 29.26
N SER A 30 9.05 5.17 29.69
CA SER A 30 8.51 4.02 28.96
C SER A 30 8.11 4.37 27.52
N ALA A 31 7.45 5.51 27.33
CA ALA A 31 7.09 6.03 26.00
C ALA A 31 8.34 6.31 25.15
N SER A 32 9.41 6.85 25.75
CA SER A 32 10.68 7.13 25.06
C SER A 32 11.39 5.84 24.64
N THR A 33 11.37 4.82 25.49
CA THR A 33 11.94 3.49 25.21
C THR A 33 11.18 2.80 24.08
N ALA A 34 9.85 2.75 24.14
CA ALA A 34 9.01 2.20 23.07
C ALA A 34 9.23 2.95 21.74
N ARG A 35 9.36 4.28 21.81
CA ARG A 35 9.67 5.09 20.64
C ARG A 35 11.06 4.83 20.05
N HIS A 36 12.04 4.59 20.91
CA HIS A 36 13.38 4.21 20.47
C HIS A 36 13.36 2.87 19.74
N ALA A 37 12.65 1.87 20.29
CA ALA A 37 12.47 0.57 19.64
C ALA A 37 11.83 0.70 18.25
N LEU A 38 10.78 1.51 18.11
CA LEU A 38 10.17 1.80 16.81
C LEU A 38 11.16 2.44 15.83
N ARG A 39 11.96 3.41 16.28
CA ARG A 39 12.98 4.05 15.44
C ARG A 39 14.00 3.02 14.94
N LEU A 40 14.47 2.12 15.81
CA LEU A 40 15.42 1.06 15.45
C LEU A 40 14.80 0.09 14.45
N ALA A 41 13.55 -0.34 14.66
CA ALA A 41 12.83 -1.22 13.74
C ALA A 41 12.67 -0.59 12.35
N LEU A 42 12.32 0.70 12.27
CA LEU A 42 12.22 1.42 10.99
C LEU A 42 13.58 1.60 10.30
N LYS A 43 14.65 1.89 11.07
CA LYS A 43 16.02 2.01 10.53
C LYS A 43 16.54 0.66 10.01
N ALA A 44 16.31 -0.42 10.74
CA ALA A 44 16.64 -1.78 10.32
C ALA A 44 15.88 -2.16 9.04
N HIS A 45 14.57 -1.90 9.00
CA HIS A 45 13.75 -2.16 7.83
C HIS A 45 14.25 -1.41 6.58
N LYS A 46 14.59 -0.11 6.71
CA LYS A 46 15.13 0.69 5.60
C LYS A 46 16.45 0.12 5.05
N ARG A 47 17.30 -0.43 5.92
CA ARG A 47 18.62 -1.00 5.54
C ARG A 47 18.52 -2.34 4.82
N LEU A 48 17.40 -3.06 4.96
CA LEU A 48 17.20 -4.34 4.29
C LEU A 48 16.99 -4.16 2.77
N PRO A 49 17.46 -5.09 1.92
CA PRO A 49 17.14 -5.08 0.49
C PRO A 49 15.62 -5.15 0.25
N ARG A 50 15.14 -4.36 -0.71
CA ARG A 50 13.72 -4.38 -1.12
C ARG A 50 13.29 -5.77 -1.58
N GLY A 51 12.07 -6.18 -1.22
CA GLY A 51 11.51 -7.49 -1.54
C GLY A 51 11.40 -8.39 -0.30
N PRO A 52 11.62 -9.72 -0.43
CA PRO A 52 11.26 -10.70 0.60
C PRO A 52 11.88 -10.45 1.98
N ARG A 53 13.10 -9.92 2.04
CA ARG A 53 13.78 -9.61 3.32
C ARG A 53 13.11 -8.47 4.07
N GLN A 54 12.70 -7.41 3.36
CA GLN A 54 11.92 -6.34 3.98
C GLN A 54 10.53 -6.82 4.39
N ASP A 55 9.89 -7.65 3.57
CA ASP A 55 8.56 -8.19 3.85
C ASP A 55 8.57 -9.07 5.12
N ALA A 56 9.60 -9.92 5.28
CA ALA A 56 9.79 -10.73 6.49
C ALA A 56 10.04 -9.91 7.77
N HIS A 57 10.47 -8.66 7.67
CA HIS A 57 10.70 -7.75 8.81
C HIS A 57 9.47 -6.90 9.17
N LEU A 58 8.41 -6.88 8.35
CA LEU A 58 7.20 -6.11 8.63
C LEU A 58 6.54 -6.45 9.98
N PRO A 59 6.47 -7.74 10.42
CA PRO A 59 5.90 -8.07 11.72
C PRO A 59 6.63 -7.41 12.90
N THR A 60 7.96 -7.25 12.81
CA THR A 60 8.76 -6.57 13.83
C THR A 60 8.41 -5.08 13.93
N VAL A 61 8.21 -4.42 12.79
CA VAL A 61 7.79 -3.00 12.76
C VAL A 61 6.36 -2.86 13.31
N LEU A 62 5.47 -3.78 12.96
CA LEU A 62 4.09 -3.79 13.45
C LEU A 62 4.04 -3.97 14.98
N SER A 63 4.87 -4.87 15.55
CA SER A 63 4.98 -5.04 17.00
C SER A 63 5.40 -3.74 17.69
N ALA A 64 6.48 -3.12 17.20
CA ALA A 64 6.98 -1.87 17.78
C ALA A 64 5.96 -0.72 17.68
N LEU A 65 5.14 -0.67 16.62
CA LEU A 65 4.04 0.28 16.51
C LEU A 65 2.94 0.00 17.54
N ASN A 66 2.50 -1.26 17.66
CA ASN A 66 1.46 -1.65 18.60
C ASN A 66 1.88 -1.48 20.06
N GLU A 67 3.17 -1.59 20.36
CA GLU A 67 3.74 -1.30 21.69
C GLU A 67 3.79 0.21 21.96
N TYR A 68 4.08 1.04 20.95
CA TYR A 68 4.24 2.48 21.12
C TYR A 68 2.91 3.26 21.16
N ILE A 69 1.94 2.87 20.32
CA ILE A 69 0.65 3.57 20.17
C ILE A 69 -0.10 3.76 21.51
N PRO A 70 -0.22 2.76 22.40
CA PRO A 70 -0.87 2.91 23.69
C PRO A 70 -0.30 4.05 24.54
N PHE A 71 1.03 4.19 24.57
CA PHE A 71 1.70 5.27 25.29
C PHE A 71 1.34 6.65 24.73
N LEU A 72 1.28 6.79 23.40
CA LEU A 72 0.87 8.05 22.77
C LEU A 72 -0.56 8.44 23.11
N PHE A 73 -1.49 7.48 23.11
CA PHE A 73 -2.89 7.75 23.48
C PHE A 73 -3.04 8.03 24.97
N ALA A 74 -2.28 7.35 25.84
CA ALA A 74 -2.26 7.67 27.27
C ALA A 74 -1.73 9.08 27.54
N ILE A 75 -0.65 9.49 26.86
CA ILE A 75 -0.12 10.85 26.93
C ILE A 75 -1.14 11.87 26.41
N SER A 76 -1.75 11.60 25.26
CA SER A 76 -2.80 12.47 24.70
C SER A 76 -4.00 12.61 25.63
N ASN A 77 -4.45 11.53 26.27
CA ASN A 77 -5.58 11.58 27.20
C ASN A 77 -5.23 12.37 28.46
N GLY A 78 -4.06 12.12 29.06
CA GLY A 78 -3.60 12.85 30.24
C GLY A 78 -3.44 14.35 29.99
N LEU A 79 -2.89 14.74 28.83
CA LEU A 79 -2.78 16.15 28.43
C LEU A 79 -4.14 16.84 28.22
N ASN A 80 -5.19 16.08 27.90
CA ASN A 80 -6.55 16.59 27.69
C ASN A 80 -7.45 16.41 28.94
N GLY A 81 -6.89 15.97 30.07
CA GLY A 81 -7.66 15.67 31.29
C GLY A 81 -8.68 14.53 31.13
N ARG A 82 -8.49 13.66 30.14
CA ARG A 82 -9.34 12.49 29.89
C ARG A 82 -8.74 11.27 30.60
N SER A 83 -9.61 10.39 31.09
CA SER A 83 -9.17 9.11 31.65
C SER A 83 -8.64 8.17 30.55
N VAL A 84 -7.69 7.32 30.93
CA VAL A 84 -7.18 6.24 30.08
C VAL A 84 -8.14 5.04 30.24
N PRO A 85 -8.71 4.51 29.15
CA PRO A 85 -9.53 3.32 29.21
C PRO A 85 -8.72 2.10 29.65
N THR A 86 -9.13 1.46 30.74
CA THR A 86 -8.59 0.21 31.28
C THR A 86 -9.60 -0.92 31.05
N ASP A 87 -9.86 -1.27 29.80
CA ASP A 87 -10.83 -2.33 29.49
C ASP A 87 -10.17 -3.71 29.64
N THR A 88 -10.36 -4.35 30.79
CA THR A 88 -10.09 -5.78 31.02
C THR A 88 -11.39 -6.60 30.88
N TYR A 89 -11.43 -7.45 29.83
CA TYR A 89 -12.37 -8.56 29.53
C TYR A 89 -13.80 -8.29 29.01
N PRO A 90 -14.18 -8.86 27.84
CA PRO A 90 -15.58 -9.21 27.53
C PRO A 90 -15.89 -10.61 28.07
N SER A 91 -15.93 -10.80 29.39
CA SER A 91 -16.44 -12.05 29.97
C SER A 91 -16.98 -11.85 31.38
N ALA A 92 -18.25 -11.46 31.47
CA ALA A 92 -19.12 -11.92 32.54
C ALA A 92 -20.51 -12.11 31.94
N PHE A 93 -21.07 -13.30 32.12
CA PHE A 93 -22.46 -13.59 31.80
C PHE A 93 -23.36 -12.53 32.44
N GLN A 94 -24.29 -12.00 31.64
CA GLN A 94 -25.33 -11.10 32.10
C GLN A 94 -26.37 -11.91 32.88
N ASP A 95 -26.05 -12.22 34.14
CA ASP A 95 -27.07 -12.65 35.09
C ASP A 95 -27.83 -11.41 35.55
N GLY A 96 -28.98 -11.20 34.91
CA GLY A 96 -29.89 -10.11 35.23
C GLY A 96 -30.59 -10.37 36.55
N TYR A 97 -30.03 -9.91 37.67
CA TYR A 97 -30.74 -9.40 38.85
C TYR A 97 -29.72 -8.72 39.77
N THR A 98 -29.58 -7.39 39.68
CA THR A 98 -29.25 -6.51 40.81
C THR A 98 -29.41 -5.05 40.39
N SER A 99 -30.27 -4.35 41.13
CA SER A 99 -30.65 -2.95 40.95
C SER A 99 -29.50 -1.98 41.23
N GLY A 100 -29.46 -0.89 40.44
CA GLY A 100 -29.26 0.46 40.98
C GLY A 100 -27.85 0.82 41.46
N GLY A 101 -26.85 0.73 40.58
CA GLY A 101 -25.55 1.39 40.77
C GLY A 101 -25.03 1.90 39.42
N THR A 102 -24.79 3.20 39.31
CA THR A 102 -24.14 3.82 38.14
C THR A 102 -22.69 3.32 38.06
N ASN A 103 -22.44 2.23 37.33
CA ASN A 103 -21.10 1.80 36.97
C ASN A 103 -20.52 2.80 35.95
N LEU A 104 -20.02 3.94 36.43
CA LEU A 104 -19.13 4.82 35.67
C LEU A 104 -17.91 3.98 35.27
N ARG A 105 -17.70 3.80 33.97
CA ARG A 105 -16.46 3.26 33.39
C ARG A 105 -15.27 3.96 34.04
N THR A 106 -14.60 3.30 34.99
CA THR A 106 -13.60 3.92 35.85
C THR A 106 -12.25 3.86 35.13
N GLY A 107 -12.05 4.71 34.12
CA GLY A 107 -10.74 4.85 33.49
C GLY A 107 -9.73 5.49 34.44
N GLU A 108 -8.47 5.09 34.35
CA GLU A 108 -7.40 5.61 35.20
C GLU A 108 -7.03 7.05 34.82
N THR A 109 -6.79 7.91 35.81
CA THR A 109 -6.42 9.31 35.58
C THR A 109 -4.90 9.47 35.56
N VAL A 110 -4.38 9.88 34.40
CA VAL A 110 -2.96 10.17 34.20
C VAL A 110 -2.81 11.69 34.15
N ASP A 111 -2.14 12.28 35.15
CA ASP A 111 -1.89 13.72 35.18
C ASP A 111 -0.54 14.01 34.50
N ILE A 112 -0.55 14.88 33.49
CA ILE A 112 0.63 15.18 32.67
C ILE A 112 0.85 16.69 32.63
N THR A 113 2.06 17.07 33.02
CA THR A 113 2.56 18.43 33.02
C THR A 113 3.51 18.63 31.84
N ILE A 114 3.24 19.64 31.02
CA ILE A 114 4.12 20.01 29.90
C ILE A 114 5.23 20.93 30.45
N ARG A 115 6.48 20.51 30.27
CA ARG A 115 7.69 21.31 30.57
C ARG A 115 8.14 22.13 29.36
N ALA A 116 8.06 21.51 28.18
CA ALA A 116 8.38 22.12 26.90
C ALA A 116 7.48 21.53 25.80
N GLU A 117 7.29 22.26 24.71
CA GLU A 117 6.51 21.78 23.57
C GLU A 117 7.19 20.54 22.96
N ILE A 118 6.45 19.43 22.84
CA ILE A 118 6.96 18.19 22.22
C ILE A 118 7.31 18.49 20.77
N GLU A 119 8.56 18.29 20.37
CA GLU A 119 9.00 18.45 18.98
C GLU A 119 9.51 17.11 18.44
N SER A 120 8.92 16.62 17.34
CA SER A 120 9.38 15.41 16.66
C SER A 120 9.61 15.65 15.17
N ALA A 121 10.48 14.84 14.56
CA ALA A 121 10.83 14.99 13.15
C ALA A 121 10.79 13.66 12.39
N TRP A 122 10.02 13.65 11.30
CA TRP A 122 9.76 12.47 10.47
C TRP A 122 10.17 12.71 9.02
N ARG A 123 10.69 11.67 8.35
CA ARG A 123 10.83 11.69 6.88
C ARG A 123 9.48 11.33 6.27
N HIS A 124 8.93 12.24 5.46
CA HIS A 124 7.74 11.96 4.66
C HIS A 124 8.08 10.99 3.52
N THR A 125 7.08 10.27 3.03
CA THR A 125 7.26 9.20 2.03
C THR A 125 6.42 9.40 0.79
N LEU A 126 5.33 10.16 0.86
CA LEU A 126 4.43 10.40 -0.26
C LEU A 126 4.76 11.67 -1.06
N SER A 127 5.98 12.22 -0.96
CA SER A 127 6.40 13.33 -1.83
C SER A 127 7.60 12.91 -2.68
N THR A 128 7.61 13.42 -3.91
CA THR A 128 8.61 13.15 -4.98
C THR A 128 10.08 13.36 -4.57
N SER A 129 10.35 14.03 -3.45
CA SER A 129 11.70 14.36 -2.96
C SER A 129 12.39 13.25 -2.16
N SER A 130 11.76 12.09 -1.96
CA SER A 130 12.32 11.00 -1.14
C SER A 130 13.55 10.31 -1.74
N ALA A 131 13.89 10.57 -3.01
CA ALA A 131 14.98 9.88 -3.70
C ALA A 131 16.18 10.75 -4.11
N LEU A 132 16.07 12.08 -4.16
CA LEU A 132 17.13 12.95 -4.72
C LEU A 132 17.15 14.35 -4.07
N ASN A 133 17.49 14.45 -2.79
CA ASN A 133 17.89 15.74 -2.21
C ASN A 133 19.43 15.81 -2.12
N PHE A 134 20.09 15.88 -3.28
CA PHE A 134 21.42 16.47 -3.34
C PHE A 134 21.29 17.96 -3.02
N GLY A 135 21.88 18.35 -1.89
CA GLY A 135 22.00 19.71 -1.34
C GLY A 135 21.26 20.84 -2.06
N SER A 136 20.05 21.18 -1.60
CA SER A 136 19.53 22.53 -1.79
C SER A 136 19.82 23.32 -0.53
N GLY A 137 21.00 23.92 -0.49
CA GLY A 137 21.32 24.97 0.47
C GLY A 137 20.42 26.18 0.25
N GLY A 138 19.93 26.74 1.36
CA GLY A 138 19.48 28.12 1.47
C GLY A 138 18.16 28.46 0.78
N ASN A 139 17.05 28.38 1.52
CA ASN A 139 16.06 29.47 1.41
C ASN A 139 15.42 29.74 2.77
N LYS A 140 15.77 30.90 3.36
CA LYS A 140 15.10 31.43 4.54
C LYS A 140 13.76 32.02 4.11
N THR A 141 12.70 31.24 4.16
CA THR A 141 11.34 31.80 4.10
C THR A 141 10.95 32.25 5.51
N SER A 142 10.92 33.56 5.71
CA SER A 142 10.30 34.21 6.85
C SER A 142 8.80 33.89 6.87
N GLY A 143 8.33 33.28 7.94
CA GLY A 143 6.95 32.83 8.13
C GLY A 143 6.94 31.58 9.00
N ASN A 144 5.84 31.32 9.69
CA ASN A 144 5.62 30.20 10.64
C ASN A 144 5.64 28.80 9.97
N GLY A 145 6.43 28.63 8.91
CA GLY A 145 6.51 27.46 8.04
C GLY A 145 7.63 26.50 8.42
N ILE A 146 7.38 25.22 8.10
CA ILE A 146 8.18 24.04 8.39
C ILE A 146 9.67 24.23 8.04
N ARG A 147 10.54 23.97 9.01
CA ARG A 147 11.97 23.78 8.75
C ARG A 147 12.19 22.36 8.23
N THR A 148 12.34 22.21 6.92
CA THR A 148 12.81 20.95 6.34
C THR A 148 14.32 20.87 6.51
N ARG A 149 14.80 20.03 7.44
CA ARG A 149 16.23 19.76 7.62
C ARG A 149 16.51 18.33 7.20
N ASN A 150 17.44 18.14 6.26
CA ASN A 150 17.84 16.83 5.72
C ASN A 150 16.67 15.98 5.15
N GLY A 151 15.57 16.60 4.68
CA GLY A 151 14.39 15.88 4.19
C GLY A 151 13.47 15.31 5.29
N ARG A 152 13.65 15.74 6.54
CA ARG A 152 12.68 15.52 7.64
C ARG A 152 11.80 16.74 7.81
N VAL A 153 10.55 16.51 8.15
CA VAL A 153 9.57 17.50 8.58
C VAL A 153 9.49 17.45 10.09
N SER A 154 9.76 18.59 10.72
CA SER A 154 9.53 18.79 12.15
C SER A 154 8.11 19.26 12.39
N GLY A 155 7.49 18.75 13.44
CA GLY A 155 6.19 19.21 13.92
C GLY A 155 6.11 19.14 15.44
N ARG A 156 5.02 19.70 15.95
CA ARG A 156 4.85 20.03 17.37
C ARG A 156 3.63 19.36 17.96
N GLY A 157 3.74 19.02 19.24
CA GLY A 157 2.68 18.42 20.03
C GLY A 157 2.49 16.92 19.78
N ILE A 158 1.75 16.30 20.69
CA ILE A 158 1.49 14.85 20.70
C ILE A 158 0.70 14.39 19.46
N HIS A 159 -0.19 15.23 18.95
CA HIS A 159 -1.05 14.90 17.82
C HIS A 159 -0.29 14.79 16.50
N PHE A 160 0.79 15.56 16.33
CA PHE A 160 1.68 15.43 15.17
C PHE A 160 2.40 14.07 15.19
N GLU A 161 2.91 13.67 16.35
CA GLU A 161 3.55 12.38 16.55
C GLU A 161 2.58 11.20 16.34
N LEU A 162 1.35 11.31 16.88
CA LEU A 162 0.28 10.36 16.65
C LEU A 162 -0.08 10.25 15.16
N ALA A 163 -0.21 11.37 14.45
CA ALA A 163 -0.59 11.37 13.04
C ALA A 163 0.44 10.61 12.19
N PHE A 164 1.74 10.86 12.38
CA PHE A 164 2.78 10.12 11.67
C PHE A 164 2.84 8.63 12.07
N THR A 165 2.69 8.33 13.36
CA THR A 165 2.71 6.95 13.86
C THR A 165 1.55 6.13 13.29
N LEU A 166 0.34 6.70 13.27
CA LEU A 166 -0.86 6.07 12.72
C LEU A 166 -0.81 5.97 11.19
N THR A 167 -0.31 6.99 10.48
CA THR A 167 -0.06 6.88 9.03
C THR A 167 0.92 5.75 8.73
N THR A 168 1.98 5.61 9.53
CA THR A 168 2.96 4.52 9.40
C THR A 168 2.30 3.16 9.65
N LEU A 169 1.40 3.05 10.64
CA LEU A 169 0.62 1.85 10.88
C LEU A 169 -0.22 1.48 9.64
N GLY A 170 -0.91 2.44 9.03
CA GLY A 170 -1.65 2.21 7.78
C GLY A 170 -0.78 1.62 6.67
N TYR A 171 0.42 2.18 6.46
CA TYR A 171 1.37 1.66 5.47
C TYR A 171 1.87 0.25 5.79
N VAL A 172 2.19 -0.04 7.04
CA VAL A 172 2.63 -1.36 7.48
C VAL A 172 1.51 -2.39 7.30
N LEU A 173 0.26 -2.04 7.63
CA LEU A 173 -0.90 -2.92 7.44
C LEU A 173 -1.14 -3.24 5.97
N SER A 174 -1.11 -2.24 5.08
CA SER A 174 -1.18 -2.48 3.62
C SER A 174 -0.02 -3.37 3.13
N ARG A 175 1.19 -3.19 3.67
CA ARG A 175 2.33 -4.02 3.29
C ARG A 175 2.26 -5.46 3.82
N MET A 176 1.80 -5.66 5.05
CA MET A 176 1.49 -6.99 5.58
C MET A 176 0.46 -7.69 4.68
N ALA A 177 -0.53 -6.93 4.20
CA ALA A 177 -1.52 -7.47 3.28
C ALA A 177 -0.94 -7.90 1.93
N ARG A 178 -0.10 -7.04 1.36
CA ARG A 178 0.60 -7.34 0.11
C ARG A 178 1.50 -8.58 0.24
N ALA A 179 2.38 -8.59 1.24
CA ALA A 179 3.36 -9.66 1.43
C ALA A 179 2.67 -11.02 1.59
N GLY A 180 1.67 -11.12 2.49
CA GLY A 180 0.97 -12.38 2.74
C GLY A 180 0.24 -12.94 1.52
N VAL A 181 -0.34 -12.08 0.66
CA VAL A 181 -1.03 -12.53 -0.56
C VAL A 181 -0.03 -12.91 -1.65
N VAL A 182 1.03 -12.12 -1.85
CA VAL A 182 2.04 -12.38 -2.88
C VAL A 182 2.82 -13.66 -2.57
N ASP A 183 3.27 -13.83 -1.33
CA ASP A 183 4.04 -15.00 -0.90
C ASP A 183 3.26 -16.30 -1.11
N VAL A 184 1.95 -16.28 -0.88
CA VAL A 184 1.09 -17.46 -1.05
C VAL A 184 0.77 -17.70 -2.52
N LEU A 185 0.31 -16.69 -3.26
CA LEU A 185 -0.12 -16.88 -4.65
C LEU A 185 1.03 -17.23 -5.58
N TYR A 186 2.22 -16.71 -5.31
CA TYR A 186 3.40 -16.89 -6.16
C TYR A 186 4.45 -17.83 -5.55
N ALA A 187 4.03 -18.67 -4.60
CA ALA A 187 4.88 -19.72 -4.03
C ALA A 187 5.38 -20.69 -5.11
N SER A 188 6.56 -21.29 -4.88
CA SER A 188 7.16 -22.26 -5.78
C SER A 188 6.30 -23.53 -5.94
N SER A 189 5.59 -23.92 -4.89
CA SER A 189 4.59 -24.99 -4.89
C SER A 189 3.20 -24.39 -5.03
N THR A 190 2.34 -25.01 -5.83
CA THR A 190 0.94 -24.58 -5.99
C THR A 190 0.20 -24.67 -4.65
N PRO A 191 -0.27 -23.54 -4.09
CA PRO A 191 -0.96 -23.53 -2.80
C PRO A 191 -2.37 -24.13 -2.93
N SER A 192 -2.84 -24.80 -1.87
CA SER A 192 -4.23 -25.26 -1.80
C SER A 192 -5.21 -24.09 -1.74
N THR A 193 -6.47 -24.32 -2.15
CA THR A 193 -7.53 -23.31 -2.08
C THR A 193 -7.76 -22.78 -0.66
N GLU A 194 -7.61 -23.63 0.35
CA GLU A 194 -7.74 -23.25 1.77
C GLU A 194 -6.65 -22.26 2.19
N VAL A 195 -5.39 -22.55 1.84
CA VAL A 195 -4.24 -21.68 2.14
C VAL A 195 -4.39 -20.32 1.44
N ARG A 196 -4.80 -20.32 0.17
CA ARG A 196 -5.11 -19.07 -0.56
C ARG A 196 -6.22 -18.27 0.12
N THR A 197 -7.29 -18.95 0.53
CA THR A 197 -8.44 -18.32 1.19
C THR A 197 -8.05 -17.69 2.51
N ALA A 198 -7.28 -18.39 3.35
CA ALA A 198 -6.79 -17.88 4.62
C ALA A 198 -5.86 -16.67 4.46
N ALA A 199 -4.98 -16.70 3.45
CA ALA A 199 -4.11 -15.58 3.11
C ALA A 199 -4.92 -14.35 2.69
N VAL A 200 -5.93 -14.52 1.84
CA VAL A 200 -6.79 -13.42 1.37
C VAL A 200 -7.69 -12.86 2.49
N GLN A 201 -8.19 -13.71 3.39
CA GLN A 201 -8.98 -13.26 4.56
C GLN A 201 -8.15 -12.45 5.53
N THR A 202 -6.95 -12.93 5.87
CA THR A 202 -5.96 -12.17 6.66
C THR A 202 -5.58 -10.88 5.94
N ALA A 203 -5.41 -11.00 4.62
CA ALA A 203 -5.31 -9.97 3.61
C ALA A 203 -6.21 -8.76 3.87
N THR A 204 -7.49 -9.11 3.80
CA THR A 204 -8.63 -8.22 3.90
C THR A 204 -8.71 -7.58 5.28
N ARG A 205 -8.44 -8.32 6.37
CA ARG A 205 -8.47 -7.78 7.74
C ARG A 205 -7.48 -6.63 7.91
N TYR A 206 -6.25 -6.78 7.43
CA TYR A 206 -5.26 -5.71 7.51
C TYR A 206 -5.67 -4.47 6.71
N LEU A 207 -6.24 -4.63 5.51
CA LEU A 207 -6.69 -3.49 4.70
C LEU A 207 -7.91 -2.78 5.28
N LEU A 208 -8.86 -3.51 5.87
CA LEU A 208 -10.00 -2.90 6.56
C LEU A 208 -9.53 -2.10 7.79
N GLN A 209 -8.53 -2.61 8.51
CA GLN A 209 -7.90 -1.88 9.61
C GLN A 209 -7.10 -0.66 9.11
N ALA A 210 -6.38 -0.77 7.99
CA ALA A 210 -5.69 0.36 7.39
C ALA A 210 -6.69 1.47 6.99
N SER A 211 -7.82 1.08 6.39
CA SER A 211 -8.91 2.02 6.05
C SER A 211 -9.46 2.72 7.29
N SER A 212 -9.71 2.01 8.40
CA SER A 212 -10.22 2.64 9.62
C SER A 212 -9.22 3.60 10.26
N VAL A 213 -7.93 3.28 10.23
CA VAL A 213 -6.84 4.17 10.71
C VAL A 213 -6.78 5.45 9.87
N HIS A 214 -6.76 5.33 8.55
CA HIS A 214 -6.74 6.48 7.65
C HIS A 214 -8.02 7.32 7.77
N ASN A 215 -9.18 6.69 7.97
CA ASN A 215 -10.44 7.39 8.19
C ASN A 215 -10.45 8.18 9.51
N LEU A 216 -9.86 7.64 10.58
CA LEU A 216 -9.67 8.37 11.84
C LEU A 216 -8.83 9.64 11.64
N LEU A 217 -7.73 9.51 10.89
CA LEU A 217 -6.84 10.64 10.57
C LEU A 217 -7.53 11.70 9.71
N ALA A 218 -8.36 11.28 8.74
CA ALA A 218 -9.07 12.17 7.85
C ALA A 218 -10.23 12.94 8.52
N SER A 219 -10.94 12.30 9.45
CA SER A 219 -12.17 12.85 10.04
C SER A 219 -11.95 13.61 11.36
N SER A 220 -10.81 13.43 12.02
CA SER A 220 -10.53 14.06 13.31
C SER A 220 -10.04 15.49 13.15
N THR A 221 -10.78 16.44 13.71
CA THR A 221 -10.40 17.86 13.76
C THR A 221 -9.12 18.10 14.57
N THR A 222 -8.85 17.24 15.56
CA THR A 222 -7.63 17.28 16.36
C THR A 222 -6.38 17.04 15.52
N PHE A 223 -6.42 16.07 14.60
CA PHE A 223 -5.30 15.83 13.70
C PHE A 223 -5.19 16.94 12.66
N ALA A 224 -6.31 17.39 12.08
CA ALA A 224 -6.30 18.51 11.12
C ALA A 224 -5.68 19.80 11.71
N ALA A 225 -5.96 20.12 12.97
CA ALA A 225 -5.37 21.29 13.65
C ALA A 225 -3.89 21.11 13.97
N ALA A 226 -3.46 19.87 14.27
CA ALA A 226 -2.06 19.56 14.58
C ALA A 226 -1.16 19.47 13.33
N THR A 227 -1.76 19.24 12.16
CA THR A 227 -1.06 18.99 10.90
C THR A 227 -1.23 20.14 9.91
N VAL A 228 -1.06 21.41 10.32
CA VAL A 228 -1.07 22.64 9.45
C VAL A 228 0.10 22.65 8.43
N SER A 229 0.40 21.50 7.86
CA SER A 229 1.61 21.09 7.20
C SER A 229 1.33 20.91 5.71
N THR A 230 2.19 21.43 4.87
CA THR A 230 2.18 21.20 3.40
C THR A 230 2.67 19.79 3.03
N VAL A 231 2.66 18.85 3.97
CA VAL A 231 3.14 17.48 3.76
C VAL A 231 1.96 16.60 3.35
N PRO A 232 2.02 16.00 2.14
CA PRO A 232 0.96 15.14 1.64
C PRO A 232 0.55 14.04 2.61
N ASP A 233 1.52 13.39 3.27
CA ASP A 233 1.30 12.28 4.20
C ASP A 233 0.36 12.62 5.37
N LEU A 234 0.19 13.91 5.72
CA LEU A 234 -0.64 14.33 6.85
C LEU A 234 -1.92 15.08 6.45
N GLU A 235 -2.13 15.34 5.16
CA GLU A 235 -3.32 16.06 4.70
C GLU A 235 -4.56 15.17 4.83
N ALA A 236 -5.66 15.73 5.35
CA ALA A 236 -6.93 15.01 5.50
C ALA A 236 -7.45 14.46 4.16
N GLY A 237 -7.23 15.19 3.05
CA GLY A 237 -7.54 14.74 1.69
C GLY A 237 -6.77 13.48 1.30
N THR A 238 -5.47 13.43 1.57
CA THR A 238 -4.63 12.24 1.36
C THR A 238 -5.11 11.07 2.20
N GLN A 239 -5.37 11.29 3.49
CA GLN A 239 -5.83 10.25 4.41
C GLN A 239 -7.19 9.68 3.99
N SER A 240 -8.13 10.53 3.56
CA SER A 240 -9.40 10.09 3.00
C SER A 240 -9.20 9.23 1.74
N ALA A 241 -8.31 9.65 0.83
CA ALA A 241 -8.02 8.92 -0.38
C ALA A 241 -7.31 7.58 -0.13
N LEU A 242 -6.40 7.50 0.84
CA LEU A 242 -5.75 6.26 1.28
C LEU A 242 -6.75 5.28 1.90
N SER A 243 -7.75 5.79 2.64
CA SER A 243 -8.85 4.97 3.14
C SER A 243 -9.67 4.36 1.99
N SER A 244 -10.04 5.17 0.99
CA SER A 244 -10.72 4.67 -0.22
C SER A 244 -9.86 3.66 -0.99
N LEU A 245 -8.55 3.87 -1.07
CA LEU A 245 -7.63 2.93 -1.70
C LEU A 245 -7.62 1.56 -1.00
N ALA A 246 -7.50 1.55 0.32
CA ALA A 246 -7.53 0.32 1.12
C ALA A 246 -8.86 -0.43 0.94
N MET A 247 -9.99 0.28 0.83
CA MET A 247 -11.31 -0.31 0.53
C MET A 247 -11.38 -0.91 -0.89
N ALA A 248 -10.79 -0.24 -1.89
CA ALA A 248 -10.70 -0.77 -3.25
C ALA A 248 -9.93 -2.10 -3.28
N GLU A 249 -8.75 -2.12 -2.66
CA GLU A 249 -7.88 -3.29 -2.58
C GLU A 249 -8.53 -4.43 -1.79
N ALA A 250 -9.16 -4.13 -0.64
CA ALA A 250 -9.89 -5.12 0.15
C ALA A 250 -11.08 -5.73 -0.62
N THR A 251 -11.76 -4.92 -1.44
CA THR A 251 -12.87 -5.39 -2.29
C THR A 251 -12.35 -6.31 -3.40
N LEU A 252 -11.22 -5.97 -4.03
CA LEU A 252 -10.58 -6.83 -5.05
C LEU A 252 -10.03 -8.13 -4.46
N LEU A 253 -9.49 -8.09 -3.24
CA LEU A 253 -9.08 -9.30 -2.53
C LEU A 253 -10.27 -10.23 -2.27
N ALA A 254 -11.43 -9.69 -1.88
CA ALA A 254 -12.64 -10.50 -1.68
C ALA A 254 -13.10 -11.22 -2.96
N VAL A 255 -12.90 -10.60 -4.13
CA VAL A 255 -13.13 -11.24 -5.43
C VAL A 255 -12.05 -12.29 -5.72
N LEU A 256 -10.77 -11.95 -5.53
CA LEU A 256 -9.63 -12.82 -5.78
C LEU A 256 -9.70 -14.14 -5.00
N LYS A 257 -10.27 -14.11 -3.79
CA LYS A 257 -10.52 -15.28 -2.94
C LYS A 257 -11.17 -16.45 -3.69
N ASP A 258 -12.17 -16.12 -4.51
CA ASP A 258 -13.03 -17.07 -5.21
C ASP A 258 -12.84 -17.00 -6.75
N ASP A 259 -11.78 -16.31 -7.24
CA ASP A 259 -11.51 -16.13 -8.66
C ASP A 259 -10.60 -17.24 -9.22
N ALA A 260 -11.24 -18.34 -9.60
CA ALA A 260 -10.54 -19.50 -10.15
C ALA A 260 -9.78 -19.22 -11.46
N TYR A 261 -10.14 -18.18 -12.21
CA TYR A 261 -9.46 -17.84 -13.47
C TYR A 261 -8.06 -17.28 -13.25
N VAL A 262 -7.91 -16.41 -12.24
CA VAL A 262 -6.60 -15.88 -11.83
C VAL A 262 -5.74 -17.00 -11.27
N ALA A 263 -6.30 -17.84 -10.39
CA ALA A 263 -5.57 -18.99 -9.84
C ALA A 263 -5.06 -19.93 -10.96
N ALA A 264 -5.90 -20.23 -11.96
CA ALA A 264 -5.51 -21.06 -13.09
C ALA A 264 -4.42 -20.41 -13.96
N CYS A 265 -4.47 -19.09 -14.18
CA CYS A 265 -3.41 -18.37 -14.91
C CYS A 265 -2.07 -18.47 -14.18
N ILE A 266 -2.06 -18.22 -12.87
CA ILE A 266 -0.85 -18.31 -12.05
C ILE A 266 -0.30 -19.74 -12.04
N GLN A 267 -1.17 -20.73 -11.81
CA GLN A 267 -0.80 -22.14 -11.79
C GLN A 267 -0.21 -22.60 -13.13
N SER A 268 -0.82 -22.22 -14.26
CA SER A 268 -0.33 -22.59 -15.60
C SER A 268 1.08 -22.07 -15.92
N ARG A 269 1.53 -21.04 -15.20
CA ARG A 269 2.86 -20.45 -15.33
C ARG A 269 3.87 -21.06 -14.38
N ASN A 270 3.43 -21.83 -13.39
CA ASN A 270 4.32 -22.43 -12.40
C ASN A 270 5.06 -23.63 -13.02
N PRO A 271 6.40 -23.55 -13.22
CA PRO A 271 7.16 -24.65 -13.81
C PRO A 271 7.17 -25.91 -12.95
N ASN A 272 6.85 -25.79 -11.66
CA ASN A 272 6.81 -26.90 -10.71
C ASN A 272 5.41 -27.54 -10.61
N ASP A 273 4.39 -26.97 -11.26
CA ASP A 273 3.03 -27.51 -11.22
C ASP A 273 2.88 -28.71 -12.16
N LYS A 274 2.52 -29.86 -11.59
CA LYS A 274 2.30 -31.12 -12.31
C LYS A 274 0.86 -31.61 -12.19
N GLU A 275 -0.04 -30.82 -11.61
CA GLU A 275 -1.42 -31.24 -11.34
C GLU A 275 -2.19 -31.54 -12.64
N TRP A 276 -1.89 -30.80 -13.71
CA TRP A 276 -2.42 -31.03 -15.05
C TRP A 276 -2.12 -32.43 -15.60
N MET A 277 -1.06 -33.10 -15.12
CA MET A 277 -0.71 -34.47 -15.53
C MET A 277 -1.67 -35.51 -14.93
N VAL A 278 -2.38 -35.16 -13.85
CA VAL A 278 -3.28 -36.05 -13.12
C VAL A 278 -4.74 -35.73 -13.47
N HIS A 279 -5.11 -34.45 -13.47
CA HIS A 279 -6.46 -34.00 -13.77
C HIS A 279 -6.46 -32.76 -14.67
N ALA A 280 -7.40 -32.71 -15.62
CA ALA A 280 -7.62 -31.50 -16.40
C ALA A 280 -8.06 -30.36 -15.48
N PRO A 281 -7.46 -29.15 -15.60
CA PRO A 281 -7.89 -28.00 -14.80
C PRO A 281 -9.37 -27.72 -15.01
N SER A 282 -10.16 -27.87 -13.95
CA SER A 282 -11.59 -27.52 -13.95
C SER A 282 -11.78 -26.19 -13.23
N ILE A 283 -12.45 -25.24 -13.89
CA ILE A 283 -12.75 -23.94 -13.32
C ILE A 283 -14.16 -24.02 -12.73
N PRO A 284 -14.33 -23.90 -11.40
CA PRO A 284 -15.63 -23.92 -10.77
C PRO A 284 -16.52 -22.79 -11.31
N LYS A 285 -17.84 -23.02 -11.30
CA LYS A 285 -18.81 -21.95 -11.60
C LYS A 285 -18.71 -20.88 -10.52
N VAL A 286 -18.52 -19.64 -10.95
CA VAL A 286 -18.40 -18.47 -10.07
C VAL A 286 -19.70 -17.68 -10.05
N ARG A 287 -19.92 -16.90 -8.98
CA ARG A 287 -21.02 -15.92 -8.90
C ARG A 287 -20.68 -14.69 -9.74
N ALA A 288 -20.66 -14.86 -11.06
CA ALA A 288 -20.11 -13.92 -12.03
C ALA A 288 -20.69 -12.49 -11.88
N LEU A 289 -22.03 -12.34 -11.87
CA LEU A 289 -22.65 -11.02 -11.69
C LEU A 289 -22.34 -10.35 -10.35
N LEU A 290 -22.23 -11.13 -9.26
CA LEU A 290 -21.83 -10.58 -7.97
C LEU A 290 -20.41 -10.03 -8.07
N PHE A 291 -19.46 -10.82 -8.57
CA PHE A 291 -18.07 -10.39 -8.73
C PHE A 291 -17.92 -9.21 -9.67
N ALA A 292 -18.71 -9.15 -10.74
CA ALA A 292 -18.74 -8.00 -11.64
C ALA A 292 -19.09 -6.71 -10.87
N ARG A 293 -20.16 -6.73 -10.07
CA ARG A 293 -20.59 -5.58 -9.26
C ARG A 293 -19.60 -5.22 -8.14
N LEU A 294 -18.94 -6.20 -7.53
CA LEU A 294 -17.87 -5.94 -6.57
C LEU A 294 -16.68 -5.25 -7.25
N CYS A 295 -16.31 -5.67 -8.46
CA CYS A 295 -15.23 -5.06 -9.24
C CYS A 295 -15.58 -3.63 -9.68
N VAL A 296 -16.83 -3.35 -10.05
CA VAL A 296 -17.28 -1.97 -10.31
C VAL A 296 -17.13 -1.12 -9.04
N ARG A 297 -17.54 -1.64 -7.88
CA ARG A 297 -17.40 -0.90 -6.62
C ARG A 297 -15.94 -0.61 -6.27
N ALA A 298 -15.06 -1.59 -6.48
CA ALA A 298 -13.62 -1.40 -6.31
C ALA A 298 -13.06 -0.33 -7.27
N ALA A 299 -13.55 -0.27 -8.51
CA ALA A 299 -13.16 0.76 -9.46
C ALA A 299 -13.58 2.16 -8.98
N GLU A 300 -14.81 2.32 -8.49
CA GLU A 300 -15.31 3.58 -7.93
C GLU A 300 -14.45 4.05 -6.74
N TYR A 301 -14.10 3.15 -5.81
CA TYR A 301 -13.19 3.48 -4.70
C TYR A 301 -11.78 3.87 -5.18
N ALA A 302 -11.24 3.16 -6.16
CA ALA A 302 -9.92 3.48 -6.73
C ALA A 302 -9.92 4.82 -7.49
N GLU A 303 -11.02 5.16 -8.18
CA GLU A 303 -11.22 6.46 -8.85
C GLU A 303 -11.34 7.60 -7.84
N GLN A 304 -12.09 7.38 -6.75
CA GLN A 304 -12.15 8.32 -5.64
C GLN A 304 -10.76 8.55 -5.02
N ALA A 305 -9.98 7.49 -4.82
CA ALA A 305 -8.62 7.59 -4.33
C ALA A 305 -7.71 8.37 -5.31
N ALA A 306 -7.77 8.06 -6.60
CA ALA A 306 -6.98 8.74 -7.62
C ALA A 306 -7.32 10.24 -7.72
N ALA A 307 -8.60 10.58 -7.68
CA ALA A 307 -9.05 11.98 -7.69
C ALA A 307 -8.62 12.72 -6.42
N GLY A 308 -8.77 12.10 -5.24
CA GLY A 308 -8.36 12.67 -3.96
C GLY A 308 -6.86 12.94 -3.89
N LEU A 309 -6.03 11.95 -4.22
CA LEU A 309 -4.57 12.09 -4.22
C LEU A 309 -4.08 13.09 -5.28
N GLY A 310 -4.75 13.17 -6.44
CA GLY A 310 -4.41 14.13 -7.50
C GLY A 310 -4.76 15.59 -7.16
N ALA A 311 -5.71 15.82 -6.27
CA ALA A 311 -6.12 17.16 -5.83
C ALA A 311 -5.19 17.76 -4.76
N VAL A 312 -4.59 16.90 -3.93
CA VAL A 312 -3.64 17.24 -2.86
C VAL A 312 -2.46 18.04 -3.39
N GLY A 313 -2.16 19.16 -2.74
CA GLY A 313 -1.01 19.99 -3.10
C GLY A 313 -1.10 20.70 -4.45
N SER A 314 -2.27 20.72 -5.11
CA SER A 314 -2.46 21.38 -6.40
C SER A 314 -2.04 22.87 -6.38
N THR A 315 -2.22 23.53 -5.23
CA THR A 315 -1.85 24.93 -4.98
C THR A 315 -0.47 25.12 -4.32
N SER A 316 0.17 24.05 -3.82
CA SER A 316 1.37 24.11 -2.96
C SER A 316 2.69 23.75 -3.68
N GLY A 317 2.69 23.75 -5.02
CA GLY A 317 3.86 23.40 -5.84
C GLY A 317 4.23 21.91 -5.78
N ARG A 318 5.30 21.50 -6.48
CA ARG A 318 5.67 20.06 -6.63
C ARG A 318 6.02 19.34 -5.33
N ALA A 319 6.53 20.05 -4.32
CA ALA A 319 6.92 19.45 -3.04
C ALA A 319 5.71 19.09 -2.15
N GLY A 320 4.57 19.76 -2.34
CA GLY A 320 3.33 19.47 -1.63
C GLY A 320 2.42 18.47 -2.34
N ARG A 321 2.83 17.91 -3.49
CA ARG A 321 2.04 16.91 -4.23
C ARG A 321 2.35 15.49 -3.76
N VAL A 322 1.34 14.64 -3.85
CA VAL A 322 1.48 13.18 -3.66
C VAL A 322 2.41 12.61 -4.73
N ASP A 323 3.17 11.59 -4.36
CA ASP A 323 4.01 10.79 -5.24
C ASP A 323 3.22 10.32 -6.48
N GLU A 324 3.74 10.67 -7.65
CA GLU A 324 3.15 10.37 -8.94
C GLU A 324 3.02 8.86 -9.17
N ASP A 325 3.87 8.03 -8.56
CA ASP A 325 3.78 6.58 -8.69
C ASP A 325 2.56 6.00 -7.94
N LEU A 326 2.20 6.58 -6.78
CA LEU A 326 0.97 6.21 -6.06
C LEU A 326 -0.28 6.68 -6.81
N VAL A 327 -0.30 7.92 -7.30
CA VAL A 327 -1.41 8.46 -8.12
C VAL A 327 -1.61 7.59 -9.36
N ARG A 328 -0.51 7.20 -10.02
CA ARG A 328 -0.56 6.33 -11.20
C ARG A 328 -1.05 4.92 -10.87
N TYR A 329 -0.58 4.34 -9.77
CA TYR A 329 -1.04 3.04 -9.29
C TYR A 329 -2.56 3.03 -9.10
N THR A 330 -3.14 4.02 -8.40
CA THR A 330 -4.60 4.08 -8.17
C THR A 330 -5.38 4.19 -9.48
N GLY A 331 -4.89 4.98 -10.44
CA GLY A 331 -5.48 5.06 -11.79
C GLY A 331 -5.36 3.78 -12.61
N VAL A 332 -4.29 2.99 -12.45
CA VAL A 332 -4.19 1.65 -13.06
C VAL A 332 -5.15 0.69 -12.36
N LEU A 333 -5.19 0.69 -11.02
CA LEU A 333 -6.06 -0.18 -10.22
C LEU A 333 -7.53 -0.01 -10.60
N ALA A 334 -8.00 1.23 -10.76
CA ALA A 334 -9.35 1.54 -11.25
C ALA A 334 -9.65 0.89 -12.61
N ARG A 335 -8.72 1.02 -13.57
CA ARG A 335 -8.86 0.44 -14.90
C ARG A 335 -8.83 -1.09 -14.87
N VAL A 336 -7.98 -1.69 -14.03
CA VAL A 336 -7.94 -3.14 -13.80
C VAL A 336 -9.24 -3.64 -13.19
N ALA A 337 -9.80 -2.92 -12.21
CA ALA A 337 -11.07 -3.28 -11.60
C ALA A 337 -12.24 -3.20 -12.61
N ARG A 338 -12.29 -2.17 -13.48
CA ARG A 338 -13.28 -2.11 -14.57
C ARG A 338 -13.12 -3.25 -15.58
N ALA A 339 -11.89 -3.57 -15.97
CA ALA A 339 -11.61 -4.67 -16.87
C ALA A 339 -12.06 -6.01 -16.28
N ARG A 340 -11.79 -6.22 -14.99
CA ARG A 340 -12.25 -7.40 -14.26
C ARG A 340 -13.78 -7.50 -14.18
N ALA A 341 -14.46 -6.37 -13.98
CA ALA A 341 -15.92 -6.34 -14.03
C ALA A 341 -16.44 -6.80 -15.39
N CYS A 342 -15.87 -6.26 -16.48
CA CYS A 342 -16.21 -6.66 -17.85
C CYS A 342 -15.94 -8.15 -18.09
N ARG A 343 -14.81 -8.69 -17.61
CA ARG A 343 -14.55 -10.13 -17.67
C ARG A 343 -15.67 -10.94 -17.02
N PHE A 344 -16.10 -10.57 -15.82
CA PHE A 344 -17.15 -11.31 -15.13
C PHE A 344 -18.53 -11.17 -15.79
N PHE A 345 -18.86 -10.03 -16.40
CA PHE A 345 -20.05 -9.97 -17.28
C PHE A 345 -19.92 -10.91 -18.48
N GLY A 346 -18.72 -11.02 -19.06
CA GLY A 346 -18.46 -11.98 -20.12
C GLY A 346 -18.61 -13.44 -19.67
N VAL A 347 -18.16 -13.76 -18.45
CA VAL A 347 -18.33 -15.09 -17.85
C VAL A 347 -19.81 -15.40 -17.62
N ASP A 348 -20.60 -14.43 -17.14
CA ASP A 348 -22.04 -14.61 -16.96
C ASP A 348 -22.78 -14.85 -18.29
N ALA A 349 -22.41 -14.11 -19.33
CA ALA A 349 -22.93 -14.29 -20.67
C ALA A 349 -22.60 -15.69 -21.22
N GLU A 350 -21.36 -16.17 -21.04
CA GLU A 350 -20.95 -17.52 -21.45
C GLU A 350 -21.69 -18.61 -20.68
N LEU A 351 -21.86 -18.47 -19.36
CA LEU A 351 -22.65 -19.39 -18.54
C LEU A 351 -24.12 -19.42 -18.97
N SER A 352 -24.62 -18.34 -19.55
CA SER A 352 -25.97 -18.23 -20.13
C SER A 352 -26.05 -18.70 -21.58
N GLY A 353 -24.97 -19.28 -22.13
CA GLY A 353 -24.90 -19.77 -23.51
C GLY A 353 -24.71 -18.68 -24.57
N LYS A 354 -24.52 -17.42 -24.18
CA LYS A 354 -24.33 -16.27 -25.08
C LYS A 354 -22.84 -15.97 -25.27
N VAL A 355 -22.13 -16.89 -25.91
CA VAL A 355 -20.68 -16.83 -26.09
C VAL A 355 -20.24 -15.64 -26.95
N GLY A 356 -21.03 -15.25 -27.96
CA GLY A 356 -20.76 -14.07 -28.77
C GLY A 356 -20.73 -12.78 -27.93
N GLU A 357 -21.70 -12.63 -27.02
CA GLU A 357 -21.75 -11.53 -26.05
C GLU A 357 -20.59 -11.61 -25.05
N GLY A 358 -20.24 -12.81 -24.59
CA GLY A 358 -19.08 -13.04 -23.73
C GLY A 358 -17.76 -12.53 -24.35
N ILE A 359 -17.53 -12.80 -25.63
CA ILE A 359 -16.35 -12.30 -26.36
C ILE A 359 -16.37 -10.76 -26.46
N ALA A 360 -17.53 -10.16 -26.72
CA ALA A 360 -17.66 -8.70 -26.79
C ALA A 360 -17.28 -8.03 -25.46
N TRP A 361 -17.69 -8.61 -24.32
CA TRP A 361 -17.28 -8.16 -22.99
C TRP A 361 -15.78 -8.28 -22.73
N LEU A 362 -15.13 -9.36 -23.19
CA LEU A 362 -13.67 -9.49 -23.08
C LEU A 362 -12.94 -8.43 -23.92
N ARG A 363 -13.44 -8.13 -25.11
CA ARG A 363 -12.90 -7.06 -25.97
C ARG A 363 -13.10 -5.69 -25.33
N ALA A 364 -14.27 -5.44 -24.72
CA ALA A 364 -14.54 -4.23 -23.95
C ALA A 364 -13.56 -4.08 -22.77
N ALA A 365 -13.22 -5.17 -22.08
CA ALA A 365 -12.29 -5.19 -20.96
C ALA A 365 -10.85 -4.78 -21.34
N ARG A 366 -10.45 -4.96 -22.60
CA ARG A 366 -9.10 -4.58 -23.08
C ARG A 366 -8.91 -3.08 -23.23
N THR A 367 -9.97 -2.33 -23.54
CA THR A 367 -9.96 -0.87 -23.70
C THR A 367 -9.46 -0.13 -22.46
N PRO A 368 -10.04 -0.31 -21.25
CA PRO A 368 -9.52 0.37 -20.05
C PRO A 368 -8.10 -0.06 -19.70
N LEU A 369 -7.70 -1.30 -20.01
CA LEU A 369 -6.32 -1.74 -19.81
C LEU A 369 -5.33 -1.17 -20.82
N GLY A 370 -5.77 -0.48 -21.89
CA GLY A 370 -4.90 -0.02 -22.97
C GLY A 370 -4.30 -1.16 -23.81
N LEU A 371 -4.84 -2.38 -23.73
CA LEU A 371 -4.35 -3.56 -24.43
C LEU A 371 -5.06 -3.69 -25.80
N ARG A 372 -4.79 -2.79 -26.75
CA ARG A 372 -5.59 -2.67 -27.98
C ARG A 372 -5.27 -3.77 -29.02
N GLY A 373 -5.74 -4.99 -28.76
CA GLY A 373 -5.57 -6.15 -29.65
C GLY A 373 -6.19 -6.04 -31.06
N ALA A 374 -5.66 -6.85 -31.98
CA ALA A 374 -5.87 -6.88 -33.43
C ALA A 374 -7.33 -7.01 -33.95
N GLY A 375 -8.32 -7.20 -33.08
CA GLY A 375 -9.74 -7.26 -33.44
C GLY A 375 -10.46 -5.91 -33.51
N SER A 376 -9.81 -4.81 -33.09
CA SER A 376 -10.37 -3.44 -33.16
C SER A 376 -10.40 -2.84 -34.57
N SER A 377 -10.01 -3.60 -35.61
CA SER A 377 -9.79 -3.09 -36.96
C SER A 377 -11.03 -3.01 -37.85
N GLN A 378 -12.24 -3.26 -37.35
CA GLN A 378 -13.43 -3.29 -38.21
C GLN A 378 -14.47 -2.18 -37.92
N GLU A 379 -14.37 -1.47 -36.79
CA GLU A 379 -15.44 -0.53 -36.39
C GLU A 379 -15.11 0.96 -36.63
N ASP A 380 -13.84 1.33 -36.85
CA ASP A 380 -13.44 2.73 -37.12
C ASP A 380 -13.22 3.04 -38.62
N ALA A 381 -13.62 2.15 -39.54
CA ALA A 381 -13.28 2.24 -40.97
C ALA A 381 -14.47 2.38 -41.93
N THR A 382 -15.64 2.84 -41.46
CA THR A 382 -16.79 3.14 -42.36
C THR A 382 -16.89 4.61 -42.75
N GLY A 383 -15.82 5.40 -42.56
CA GLY A 383 -15.87 6.85 -42.77
C GLY A 383 -14.62 7.50 -43.39
N SER A 384 -13.90 6.85 -44.32
CA SER A 384 -13.14 7.60 -45.34
C SER A 384 -12.65 6.68 -46.46
N GLY A 385 -13.10 6.91 -47.68
CA GLY A 385 -12.49 6.32 -48.87
C GLY A 385 -11.06 6.83 -49.06
N GLY A 386 -10.14 5.92 -49.43
CA GLY A 386 -8.77 6.30 -49.78
C GLY A 386 -7.75 5.17 -49.65
N SER A 387 -7.52 4.49 -50.78
CA SER A 387 -6.40 3.61 -51.17
C SER A 387 -5.22 3.36 -50.21
N ALA A 388 -4.93 2.06 -50.00
CA ALA A 388 -3.61 1.43 -50.10
C ALA A 388 -2.40 2.05 -49.34
N LYS A 389 -2.39 2.00 -47.99
CA LYS A 389 -1.15 2.00 -47.16
C LYS A 389 -1.33 1.19 -45.87
N GLY A 390 -1.47 -0.15 -45.97
CA GLY A 390 -1.92 -1.01 -44.87
C GLY A 390 -0.87 -1.74 -44.01
N GLY A 391 0.43 -1.69 -44.34
CA GLY A 391 1.46 -2.49 -43.62
C GLY A 391 2.25 -1.72 -42.56
N LEU A 392 2.78 -0.55 -42.92
CA LEU A 392 3.65 0.27 -42.05
C LEU A 392 2.91 0.99 -40.92
N SER A 393 1.63 1.33 -41.13
CA SER A 393 0.77 1.94 -40.10
C SER A 393 0.43 0.95 -38.99
N ARG A 394 0.20 -0.33 -39.33
CA ARG A 394 0.00 -1.42 -38.37
C ARG A 394 1.25 -1.68 -37.55
N LEU A 395 2.42 -1.71 -38.19
CA LEU A 395 3.69 -1.95 -37.50
C LEU A 395 4.12 -0.75 -36.63
N LYS A 396 3.89 0.49 -37.07
CA LYS A 396 4.05 1.70 -36.23
C LYS A 396 3.08 1.70 -35.05
N ARG A 397 1.82 1.31 -35.27
CA ARG A 397 0.80 1.18 -34.23
C ARG A 397 1.19 0.12 -33.20
N GLU A 398 1.68 -1.04 -33.66
CA GLU A 398 2.16 -2.13 -32.81
C GLU A 398 3.44 -1.75 -32.06
N TRP A 399 4.31 -0.90 -32.65
CA TRP A 399 5.48 -0.33 -31.98
C TRP A 399 5.11 0.72 -30.93
N THR A 400 4.16 1.60 -31.23
CA THR A 400 3.63 2.57 -30.27
C THR A 400 2.87 1.86 -29.15
N GLU A 401 2.12 0.81 -29.46
CA GLU A 401 1.40 -0.02 -28.50
C GLU A 401 2.39 -0.78 -27.61
N ARG A 402 3.47 -1.35 -28.13
CA ARG A 402 4.55 -1.92 -27.30
C ARG A 402 5.23 -0.88 -26.41
N ARG A 403 5.36 0.37 -26.86
CA ARG A 403 5.95 1.46 -26.06
C ARG A 403 4.98 1.96 -25.00
N GLU A 404 3.69 2.02 -25.32
CA GLU A 404 2.61 2.37 -24.43
C GLU A 404 2.42 1.27 -23.37
N ASP A 405 2.40 0.00 -23.76
CA ASP A 405 2.37 -1.12 -22.84
C ASP A 405 3.60 -1.15 -21.94
N ARG A 406 4.80 -0.87 -22.46
CA ARG A 406 6.02 -0.73 -21.64
C ARG A 406 5.95 0.45 -20.68
N ARG A 407 5.31 1.56 -21.06
CA ARG A 407 5.07 2.70 -20.16
C ARG A 407 4.07 2.30 -19.09
N VAL A 408 2.88 1.85 -19.49
CA VAL A 408 1.78 1.52 -18.58
C VAL A 408 2.12 0.32 -17.67
N THR A 409 3.02 -0.61 -18.06
CA THR A 409 3.54 -1.67 -17.17
C THR A 409 4.58 -1.17 -16.17
N LYS A 410 5.52 -0.32 -16.61
CA LYS A 410 6.45 0.38 -15.68
C LYS A 410 5.67 1.24 -14.69
N ASP A 411 4.65 1.90 -15.18
CA ASP A 411 3.72 2.78 -14.48
C ASP A 411 2.84 2.07 -13.44
N ALA A 412 2.71 0.75 -13.53
CA ALA A 412 1.95 -0.08 -12.60
C ALA A 412 2.84 -0.75 -11.53
N GLY A 413 4.11 -0.36 -11.44
CA GLY A 413 5.09 -0.93 -10.49
C GLY A 413 5.88 -2.13 -11.04
N GLY A 414 5.81 -2.41 -12.35
CA GLY A 414 6.54 -3.54 -12.94
C GLY A 414 8.07 -3.33 -12.93
N SER A 415 8.80 -4.23 -12.27
CA SER A 415 10.27 -4.32 -12.37
C SER A 415 10.68 -4.99 -13.69
N ARG A 416 11.89 -4.67 -14.19
CA ARG A 416 12.49 -5.38 -15.34
C ARG A 416 12.60 -6.87 -14.95
N SER A 417 11.97 -7.73 -15.74
CA SER A 417 12.05 -9.19 -15.62
C SER A 417 13.51 -9.64 -15.52
N GLU A 418 13.95 -9.94 -14.30
CA GLU A 418 15.09 -10.79 -14.05
C GLU A 418 14.59 -12.23 -14.28
N LYS A 419 15.32 -13.03 -15.06
CA LYS A 419 14.99 -14.45 -15.23
C LYS A 419 15.13 -15.13 -13.86
N GLY A 420 14.00 -15.34 -13.19
CA GLY A 420 13.87 -15.88 -11.84
C GLY A 420 12.48 -16.51 -11.60
N PRO A 421 12.15 -16.90 -10.34
CA PRO A 421 10.92 -17.63 -9.99
C PRO A 421 9.62 -16.91 -10.38
N LEU A 422 8.48 -17.62 -10.26
CA LEU A 422 7.14 -17.21 -10.70
C LEU A 422 6.84 -15.73 -10.38
N ASP A 423 6.92 -14.87 -11.41
CA ASP A 423 6.83 -13.42 -11.23
C ASP A 423 5.38 -12.94 -10.97
N ALA A 424 5.21 -12.10 -9.95
CA ALA A 424 3.94 -11.50 -9.59
C ALA A 424 3.44 -10.44 -10.58
N GLY A 425 4.33 -9.91 -11.42
CA GLY A 425 4.00 -8.88 -12.40
C GLY A 425 3.92 -7.48 -11.79
N ASP A 426 2.97 -6.67 -12.26
CA ASP A 426 2.78 -5.31 -11.76
C ASP A 426 1.91 -5.29 -10.50
N ASP A 427 2.14 -4.30 -9.62
CA ASP A 427 1.46 -4.22 -8.33
C ASP A 427 -0.05 -4.01 -8.47
N ALA A 428 -0.52 -3.35 -9.54
CA ALA A 428 -1.94 -3.11 -9.79
C ALA A 428 -2.67 -4.33 -10.38
N GLY A 429 -1.95 -5.37 -10.80
CA GLY A 429 -2.52 -6.60 -11.36
C GLY A 429 -2.96 -6.51 -12.83
N ARG A 430 -2.47 -5.54 -13.59
CA ARG A 430 -2.78 -5.35 -15.03
C ARG A 430 -2.31 -6.52 -15.87
N ASN A 431 -1.09 -7.00 -15.63
CA ASN A 431 -0.48 -8.12 -16.34
C ASN A 431 -1.25 -9.41 -16.10
N GLU A 432 -1.69 -9.64 -14.87
CA GLU A 432 -2.44 -10.85 -14.51
C GLU A 432 -3.84 -10.83 -15.14
N GLU A 433 -4.56 -9.71 -15.02
CA GLU A 433 -5.87 -9.56 -15.67
C GLU A 433 -5.76 -9.67 -17.20
N GLY A 434 -4.72 -9.08 -17.81
CA GLY A 434 -4.46 -9.19 -19.24
C GLY A 434 -4.22 -10.63 -19.71
N ARG A 435 -3.56 -11.46 -18.90
CA ARG A 435 -3.36 -12.91 -19.18
C ARG A 435 -4.68 -13.67 -19.10
N VAL A 436 -5.50 -13.39 -18.08
CA VAL A 436 -6.82 -14.01 -17.95
C VAL A 436 -7.69 -13.67 -19.16
N LEU A 437 -7.75 -12.40 -19.56
CA LEU A 437 -8.51 -11.96 -20.74
C LEU A 437 -8.02 -12.65 -22.02
N ALA A 438 -6.70 -12.77 -22.21
CA ALA A 438 -6.14 -13.45 -23.38
C ALA A 438 -6.47 -14.95 -23.42
N MET A 439 -6.39 -15.63 -22.27
CA MET A 439 -6.76 -17.04 -22.14
C MET A 439 -8.23 -17.25 -22.49
N LEU A 440 -9.13 -16.45 -21.90
CA LEU A 440 -10.57 -16.57 -22.12
C LEU A 440 -10.97 -16.22 -23.55
N GLU A 441 -10.43 -15.15 -24.12
CA GLU A 441 -10.77 -14.73 -25.49
C GLU A 441 -10.33 -15.81 -26.49
N THR A 442 -9.13 -16.36 -26.33
CA THR A 442 -8.64 -17.45 -27.20
C THR A 442 -9.55 -18.68 -27.12
N LYS A 443 -9.98 -19.06 -25.90
CA LYS A 443 -10.88 -20.19 -25.69
C LYS A 443 -12.25 -19.95 -26.31
N TRP A 444 -12.86 -18.80 -26.01
CA TRP A 444 -14.25 -18.52 -26.41
C TRP A 444 -14.38 -18.20 -27.89
N VAL A 445 -13.40 -17.53 -28.51
CA VAL A 445 -13.38 -17.34 -29.97
C VAL A 445 -13.31 -18.68 -30.67
N ARG A 446 -12.40 -19.58 -30.27
CA ARG A 446 -12.33 -20.93 -30.85
C ARG A 446 -13.65 -21.70 -30.66
N MET A 447 -14.23 -21.66 -29.47
CA MET A 447 -15.51 -22.32 -29.19
C MET A 447 -16.65 -21.73 -30.03
N ASN A 448 -16.68 -20.42 -30.20
CA ASN A 448 -17.70 -19.76 -31.01
C ASN A 448 -17.54 -20.08 -32.50
N ASP A 449 -16.33 -20.05 -33.04
CA ASP A 449 -16.07 -20.31 -34.46
C ASP A 449 -16.31 -21.78 -34.84
N THR A 450 -16.13 -22.70 -33.88
CA THR A 450 -16.26 -24.15 -34.12
C THR A 450 -17.64 -24.72 -33.81
N MET A 451 -18.32 -24.22 -32.78
CA MET A 451 -19.55 -24.84 -32.26
C MET A 451 -20.77 -23.90 -32.27
N ASN A 452 -20.62 -22.68 -31.76
CA ASN A 452 -21.80 -21.84 -31.47
C ASN A 452 -22.20 -20.92 -32.62
N THR A 453 -21.23 -20.46 -33.41
CA THR A 453 -21.40 -19.55 -34.56
C THR A 453 -22.23 -18.30 -34.27
N GLN A 454 -22.14 -17.76 -33.04
CA GLN A 454 -22.92 -16.60 -32.64
C GLN A 454 -22.27 -15.30 -33.15
N PRO A 455 -23.06 -14.31 -33.59
CA PRO A 455 -22.53 -12.99 -33.92
C PRO A 455 -21.95 -12.32 -32.67
N ILE A 456 -20.82 -11.64 -32.82
CA ILE A 456 -20.18 -10.89 -31.74
C ILE A 456 -20.67 -9.44 -31.81
N PRO A 457 -21.40 -8.93 -30.80
CA PRO A 457 -21.88 -7.55 -30.80
C PRO A 457 -20.73 -6.54 -30.63
N PRO A 458 -20.96 -5.25 -30.96
CA PRO A 458 -19.99 -4.19 -30.74
C PRO A 458 -19.69 -4.01 -29.25
N SER A 459 -18.40 -3.82 -28.92
CA SER A 459 -17.93 -3.78 -27.52
C SER A 459 -18.01 -2.39 -26.86
N ALA A 460 -18.04 -1.32 -27.65
CA ALA A 460 -18.10 0.07 -27.17
C ALA A 460 -19.33 0.39 -26.27
N PRO A 461 -20.58 0.02 -26.64
CA PRO A 461 -21.77 0.37 -25.84
C PRO A 461 -21.87 -0.38 -24.50
N LEU A 462 -21.06 -1.43 -24.30
CA LEU A 462 -21.08 -2.23 -23.07
C LEU A 462 -20.48 -1.46 -21.89
N LEU A 463 -19.43 -0.65 -22.15
CA LEU A 463 -18.76 0.12 -21.10
C LEU A 463 -19.62 1.28 -20.58
N SER A 464 -20.48 1.87 -21.42
CA SER A 464 -21.38 2.95 -21.02
C SER A 464 -22.56 2.46 -20.16
N ASN A 465 -22.87 1.16 -20.21
CA ASN A 465 -24.03 0.56 -19.53
C ASN A 465 -23.64 -0.28 -18.30
N LEU A 466 -22.46 -0.04 -17.71
CA LEU A 466 -22.04 -0.75 -16.50
C LEU A 466 -23.00 -0.43 -15.34
N PRO A 467 -23.56 -1.44 -14.66
CA PRO A 467 -24.39 -1.20 -13.49
C PRO A 467 -23.55 -0.68 -12.33
N SER A 468 -24.20 -0.01 -11.37
CA SER A 468 -23.51 0.48 -10.17
C SER A 468 -22.93 -0.65 -9.32
N GLY A 469 -21.80 -0.32 -8.69
CA GLY A 469 -21.09 -1.20 -7.78
C GLY A 469 -21.96 -1.72 -6.63
N ARG A 470 -21.49 -2.79 -6.00
CA ARG A 470 -22.05 -3.30 -4.76
C ARG A 470 -20.95 -3.38 -3.70
N ASP A 471 -21.21 -2.84 -2.52
CA ASP A 471 -20.33 -3.01 -1.37
C ASP A 471 -20.43 -4.44 -0.81
N ILE A 472 -19.26 -5.01 -0.50
CA ILE A 472 -19.13 -6.28 0.22
C ILE A 472 -18.78 -6.05 1.69
N HIS A 473 -18.01 -5.00 1.96
CA HIS A 473 -17.59 -4.62 3.30
C HIS A 473 -18.54 -3.54 3.80
N SER A 474 -19.09 -3.74 5.00
CA SER A 474 -19.67 -2.60 5.73
C SER A 474 -18.57 -1.57 5.98
N PRO A 475 -18.91 -0.27 6.09
CA PRO A 475 -17.94 0.73 6.53
C PRO A 475 -17.21 0.24 7.79
N PRO A 476 -15.87 0.19 7.79
CA PRO A 476 -15.11 -0.27 8.94
C PRO A 476 -15.53 0.50 10.19
N ALA A 477 -15.62 -0.20 11.32
CA ALA A 477 -15.79 0.47 12.60
C ALA A 477 -14.64 1.48 12.81
N PRO A 478 -14.89 2.60 13.52
CA PRO A 478 -13.84 3.55 13.87
C PRO A 478 -12.64 2.81 14.48
N TYR A 479 -11.42 3.19 14.07
CA TYR A 479 -10.22 2.57 14.62
C TYR A 479 -10.19 2.78 16.14
N GLN A 480 -10.15 1.67 16.87
CA GLN A 480 -9.98 1.68 18.31
C GLN A 480 -8.49 1.40 18.61
N PRO A 481 -7.74 2.40 19.09
CA PRO A 481 -6.34 2.19 19.42
C PRO A 481 -6.22 1.26 20.63
N PRO A 482 -5.18 0.42 20.69
CA PRO A 482 -4.86 -0.31 21.91
C PRO A 482 -4.56 0.69 23.04
N SER A 483 -5.09 0.43 24.23
CA SER A 483 -4.78 1.17 25.45
C SER A 483 -3.77 0.41 26.31
N LEU A 484 -3.17 1.11 27.27
CA LEU A 484 -2.28 0.47 28.24
C LEU A 484 -3.12 -0.36 29.22
N ASP A 485 -2.64 -1.56 29.52
CA ASP A 485 -3.28 -2.42 30.50
C ASP A 485 -3.17 -1.80 31.91
N GLU A 486 -4.10 -2.12 32.79
CA GLU A 486 -4.11 -1.63 34.17
C GLU A 486 -2.81 -1.98 34.91
N ASP A 487 -2.29 -3.19 34.71
CA ASP A 487 -1.00 -3.62 35.29
C ASP A 487 0.20 -2.83 34.74
N GLN A 488 0.12 -2.36 33.49
CA GLN A 488 1.15 -1.50 32.91
C GLN A 488 1.09 -0.10 33.54
N LEU A 489 -0.11 0.47 33.68
CA LEU A 489 -0.33 1.76 34.34
C LEU A 489 0.08 1.73 35.81
N MET A 490 -0.32 0.70 36.57
CA MET A 490 0.08 0.53 37.97
C MET A 490 1.60 0.49 38.14
N ARG A 491 2.32 -0.25 37.27
CA ARG A 491 3.79 -0.28 37.30
C ARG A 491 4.41 1.08 37.03
N MET A 492 3.77 1.90 36.18
CA MET A 492 4.30 3.22 35.84
C MET A 492 4.16 4.28 36.94
N ARG A 493 3.48 3.96 38.04
CA ARG A 493 3.47 4.79 39.26
C ARG A 493 4.80 4.77 40.00
N ALA A 494 5.63 3.75 39.76
CA ALA A 494 6.99 3.72 40.28
C ALA A 494 7.86 4.79 39.60
N PRO A 495 8.87 5.34 40.31
CA PRO A 495 9.85 6.24 39.73
C PRO A 495 10.56 5.61 38.50
N PRO A 496 11.05 6.44 37.57
CA PRO A 496 11.87 6.00 36.44
C PRO A 496 13.09 5.22 36.92
N ASP A 497 13.45 4.12 36.25
CA ASP A 497 14.68 3.39 36.54
C ASP A 497 15.87 4.16 35.95
N GLU A 498 16.81 4.61 36.80
CA GLU A 498 18.01 5.37 36.39
C GLU A 498 18.92 4.61 35.42
N ARG A 499 18.77 3.28 35.31
CA ARG A 499 19.53 2.42 34.39
C ARG A 499 19.01 2.46 32.96
N ASP A 500 17.75 2.86 32.77
CA ASP A 500 17.06 2.90 31.48
C ASP A 500 17.04 4.32 30.90
N ASP A 501 17.90 5.22 31.38
CA ASP A 501 18.12 6.52 30.76
C ASP A 501 18.73 6.31 29.37
N VAL A 502 17.86 6.32 28.35
CA VAL A 502 18.24 6.15 26.95
C VAL A 502 19.06 7.37 26.54
N LEU A 503 20.39 7.26 26.66
CA LEU A 503 21.30 8.30 26.19
C LEU A 503 21.24 8.32 24.65
N PHE A 504 20.51 9.27 24.09
CA PHE A 504 20.47 9.48 22.66
C PHE A 504 21.85 9.99 22.21
N GLY A 505 22.70 9.05 21.77
CA GLY A 505 23.98 9.38 21.17
C GLY A 505 23.80 10.38 20.02
N SER A 506 24.78 11.27 19.87
CA SER A 506 24.92 12.18 18.72
C SER A 506 25.22 11.37 17.46
N ASP A 507 24.26 10.55 17.02
CA ASP A 507 24.27 9.95 15.70
C ASP A 507 24.00 11.09 14.71
N ASP A 508 25.09 11.74 14.26
CA ASP A 508 25.06 12.55 13.05
C ASP A 508 24.73 11.58 11.90
N ASP A 509 23.48 11.65 11.42
CA ASP A 509 22.91 10.80 10.38
C ASP A 509 23.59 11.08 9.01
N SER A 510 24.86 10.71 8.89
CA SER A 510 25.66 10.77 7.66
C SER A 510 25.94 9.36 7.14
N GLU A 511 24.89 8.66 6.70
CA GLU A 511 25.03 7.42 5.91
C GLU A 511 24.03 7.45 4.75
N ASP A 512 24.29 8.34 3.79
CA ASP A 512 23.76 8.24 2.42
C ASP A 512 24.90 7.76 1.51
N GLU A 513 25.31 6.50 1.67
CA GLU A 513 26.12 5.80 0.65
C GLU A 513 25.43 4.47 0.32
N ALA A 514 24.45 4.57 -0.60
CA ALA A 514 23.95 3.40 -1.30
C ALA A 514 25.05 2.93 -2.28
N GLY A 515 25.45 1.67 -2.14
CA GLY A 515 26.59 1.08 -2.83
C GLY A 515 26.68 1.40 -4.31
N GLN A 516 27.78 2.04 -4.70
CA GLN A 516 28.35 1.86 -6.02
C GLN A 516 28.83 0.41 -6.15
N PRO A 517 28.57 -0.28 -7.28
CA PRO A 517 29.34 -1.47 -7.62
C PRO A 517 30.72 -0.96 -8.01
N ASP A 518 31.64 -0.95 -7.06
CA ASP A 518 32.98 -0.48 -7.34
C ASP A 518 33.59 -1.37 -8.43
N SER A 519 34.00 -0.69 -9.49
CA SER A 519 34.46 -1.26 -10.74
C SER A 519 35.60 -2.24 -10.48
N ARG A 520 35.37 -3.51 -10.84
CA ARG A 520 36.45 -4.46 -11.11
C ARG A 520 37.46 -3.79 -12.06
N GLY A 521 38.62 -3.42 -11.54
CA GLY A 521 39.80 -3.18 -12.36
C GLY A 521 40.09 -4.44 -13.19
N PRO A 522 40.50 -4.31 -14.46
CA PRO A 522 40.82 -5.47 -15.28
C PRO A 522 42.06 -6.19 -14.71
N PRO A 523 42.07 -7.52 -14.59
CA PRO A 523 43.22 -8.25 -14.10
C PRO A 523 44.27 -8.34 -15.22
N GLY A 524 45.46 -7.80 -14.96
CA GLY A 524 46.63 -8.01 -15.82
C GLY A 524 47.37 -6.74 -16.21
N SER A 525 48.24 -6.26 -15.33
CA SER A 525 49.47 -5.60 -15.78
C SER A 525 50.59 -5.95 -14.81
N PHE A 526 51.64 -6.55 -15.35
CA PHE A 526 52.90 -6.87 -14.66
C PHE A 526 53.77 -5.62 -14.54
N PRO A 527 54.72 -5.58 -13.57
CA PRO A 527 55.45 -4.37 -13.23
C PRO A 527 56.64 -4.17 -14.17
N ASP A 528 56.86 -2.93 -14.63
CA ASP A 528 58.10 -2.60 -15.32
C ASP A 528 59.11 -1.95 -14.37
N ARG A 529 60.31 -2.53 -14.37
CA ARG A 529 61.51 -2.08 -13.66
C ARG A 529 62.44 -1.48 -14.72
N SER A 530 62.75 -0.19 -14.60
CA SER A 530 64.05 0.38 -14.98
C SER A 530 64.10 1.82 -14.46
N ALA A 531 64.91 2.10 -13.43
CA ALA A 531 66.30 2.58 -13.54
C ALA A 531 66.33 3.98 -14.18
N THR A 532 66.69 5.08 -13.50
CA THR A 532 67.95 5.39 -12.81
C THR A 532 67.83 6.82 -12.22
N ALA A 533 68.22 7.02 -10.95
CA ALA A 533 69.46 7.67 -10.50
C ALA A 533 69.51 9.21 -10.56
N SER A 534 69.51 9.84 -9.38
CA SER A 534 70.56 10.75 -8.86
C SER A 534 70.04 11.41 -7.57
N SER A 535 70.58 11.05 -6.39
CA SER A 535 71.69 11.72 -5.69
C SER A 535 71.31 13.17 -5.31
N VAL A 536 71.41 13.66 -4.07
CA VAL A 536 72.57 13.60 -3.17
C VAL A 536 72.22 14.39 -1.87
N TYR A 537 72.60 13.83 -0.71
CA TYR A 537 73.04 14.43 0.58
C TYR A 537 72.07 15.38 1.33
N TYR A 538 71.90 15.33 2.66
CA TYR A 538 72.70 14.82 3.79
C TYR A 538 71.77 14.19 4.83
#